data_AF-A0A7K0V0W1-F1
#
_entry.id   AF-A0A7K0V0W1-F1
#
_cell.length_a   1.000
_cell.length_b   1.000
_cell.length_c   1.000
_cell.angle_alpha   90.00
_cell.angle_beta   90.00
_cell.angle_gamma   90.00
#
_symmetry.space_group_name_H-M   'P 1'
#
loop_
_entity.id
_entity.type
_entity.pdbx_description
1 polymer ?
#
loop_
_entity_poly.entity_id
_entity_poly.type
_entity_poly.pdbx_seq_one_letter_code
_entity_poly.pdbx_strand_id
1 'polypeptide(L)' 'MSHLTSATFATPTYAGNVLFLMSGGMNVTFYGVRGSTPCDDPALARYGGNTSCAVIEIPGADPIILDLG' A
#
# COMPACT_ATOMS: atom_id res chain seq x y z
N MET A 1 -13.53 -1.44 -12.22
CA MET A 1 -12.56 -2.51 -11.89
C MET A 1 -11.26 -1.82 -11.51
N SER A 2 -10.97 -1.86 -10.23
CA SER A 2 -9.91 -1.14 -9.54
C SER A 2 -8.53 -1.69 -9.91
N HIS A 3 -7.73 -0.92 -10.64
CA HIS A 3 -6.28 -1.18 -10.74
C HIS A 3 -5.60 -0.75 -9.43
N LEU A 4 -5.93 -1.44 -8.34
CA LEU A 4 -5.17 -1.40 -7.09
C LEU A 4 -3.93 -2.25 -7.31
N THR A 5 -2.79 -1.62 -7.54
CA THR A 5 -1.51 -2.32 -7.55
C THR A 5 -1.09 -2.57 -6.11
N SER A 6 -1.32 -3.79 -5.61
CA SER A 6 -0.70 -4.26 -4.36
C SER A 6 0.72 -4.72 -4.67
N ALA A 7 1.67 -4.28 -3.86
CA ALA A 7 3.05 -4.77 -3.90
C ALA A 7 3.38 -5.44 -2.58
N THR A 8 3.72 -6.72 -2.62
CA THR A 8 4.25 -7.46 -1.47
C THR A 8 5.75 -7.35 -1.46
N PHE A 9 6.31 -6.78 -0.40
CA PHE A 9 7.75 -6.69 -0.20
C PHE A 9 8.19 -7.78 0.78
N ALA A 10 9.08 -8.68 0.33
CA ALA A 10 9.80 -9.58 1.23
C ALA A 10 10.82 -8.75 2.02
N THR A 11 10.77 -8.81 3.35
CA THR A 11 11.67 -8.05 4.23
C THR A 11 13.11 -8.58 4.16
N PRO A 12 14.14 -7.70 4.10
CA PRO A 12 15.51 -8.13 4.30
C PRO A 12 15.70 -8.52 5.78
N THR A 13 16.11 -9.75 6.03
CA THR A 13 16.33 -10.30 7.38
C THR A 13 17.35 -9.48 8.17
N TYR A 14 16.90 -8.76 9.20
CA TYR A 14 17.76 -8.16 10.23
C TYR A 14 17.77 -9.09 11.45
N ALA A 15 18.93 -9.67 11.76
CA ALA A 15 19.13 -10.79 12.68
C ALA A 15 18.95 -10.46 14.19
N GLY A 16 18.07 -9.53 14.56
CA GLY A 16 17.90 -9.06 15.94
C GLY A 16 16.81 -9.73 16.79
N ASN A 17 15.68 -10.18 16.20
CA ASN A 17 14.45 -10.56 16.95
C ASN A 17 13.74 -11.81 16.36
N VAL A 18 14.50 -12.89 16.16
CA VAL A 18 14.30 -13.98 15.18
C VAL A 18 12.97 -14.77 15.22
N LEU A 19 12.07 -14.61 16.21
CA LEU A 19 10.79 -15.36 16.27
C LEU A 19 9.56 -14.66 15.61
N PHE A 20 9.52 -13.33 15.50
CA PHE A 20 8.42 -12.63 14.78
C PHE A 20 8.48 -12.82 13.25
N LEU A 21 9.59 -13.40 12.76
CA LEU A 21 9.97 -13.45 11.35
C LEU A 21 9.66 -14.80 10.66
N MET A 22 8.78 -15.62 11.20
CA MET A 22 8.25 -16.77 10.44
C MET A 22 6.97 -16.36 9.68
N SER A 23 7.16 -15.97 8.41
CA SER A 23 6.19 -16.02 7.29
C SER A 23 5.26 -14.83 6.97
N GLY A 24 5.23 -13.74 7.74
CA GLY A 24 4.31 -12.62 7.43
C GLY A 24 4.94 -11.54 6.53
N GLY A 25 4.72 -11.57 5.22
CA GLY A 25 5.12 -10.46 4.34
C GLY A 25 4.37 -9.15 4.65
N MET A 26 4.97 -8.01 4.31
CA MET A 26 4.30 -6.70 4.39
C MET A 26 3.52 -6.43 3.10
N ASN A 27 2.23 -6.07 3.22
CA ASN A 27 1.40 -5.67 2.09
C ASN A 27 1.26 -4.14 2.05
N VAL A 28 1.47 -3.55 0.88
CA VAL A 28 1.20 -2.13 0.62
C VAL A 28 0.13 -2.03 -0.46
N THR A 29 -0.97 -1.37 -0.14
CA THR A 29 -2.06 -1.09 -1.09
C THR A 29 -2.13 0.40 -1.35
N PHE A 30 -1.96 0.82 -2.60
CA PHE A 30 -2.14 2.20 -3.03
C PHE A 30 -3.61 2.44 -3.42
N TYR A 31 -4.27 3.33 -2.69
CA TYR A 31 -5.63 3.80 -2.98
C TYR A 31 -5.63 5.07 -3.83
N GLY A 32 -4.48 5.74 -3.95
CA GLY A 32 -4.26 6.85 -4.84
C GLY A 32 -2.78 7.07 -5.12
N VAL A 33 -2.49 7.52 -6.34
CA VAL A 33 -1.14 7.61 -6.89
C VAL A 33 -0.91 8.92 -7.65
N ARG A 34 -1.89 9.84 -7.62
CA ARG A 34 -1.76 11.18 -8.21
C ARG A 34 -1.24 12.17 -7.18
N GLY A 35 -0.76 13.31 -7.67
CA GLY A 35 -0.45 14.47 -6.82
C GLY A 35 -1.72 15.13 -6.26
N SER A 36 -1.61 16.40 -5.86
CA SER A 36 -2.69 17.15 -5.20
C SER A 36 -3.93 17.46 -6.07
N THR A 37 -3.95 17.05 -7.33
CA THR A 37 -5.09 17.24 -8.25
C THR A 37 -5.67 15.89 -8.64
N PRO A 38 -6.67 15.38 -7.89
CA PRO A 38 -7.34 14.14 -8.24
C PRO A 38 -8.10 14.26 -9.57
N CYS A 39 -8.43 13.13 -10.17
CA CYS A 39 -9.12 13.06 -11.45
C CYS A 39 -9.96 11.79 -11.52
N ASP A 40 -11.27 11.96 -11.63
CA ASP A 40 -12.30 10.92 -11.63
C ASP A 40 -12.71 10.45 -13.03
N ASP A 41 -12.07 10.97 -14.09
CA ASP A 41 -12.34 10.56 -15.46
C ASP A 41 -12.02 9.06 -15.68
N PRO A 42 -13.03 8.24 -16.06
CA PRO A 42 -12.83 6.81 -16.35
C PRO A 42 -11.75 6.54 -17.40
N ALA A 43 -11.55 7.44 -18.37
CA ALA A 43 -10.53 7.30 -19.40
C ALA A 43 -9.09 7.35 -18.85
N LEU A 44 -8.93 7.97 -17.67
CA LEU A 44 -7.64 8.19 -17.00
C LEU A 44 -7.43 7.29 -15.78
N ALA A 45 -8.40 6.43 -15.44
CA ALA A 45 -8.34 5.54 -14.29
C ALA A 45 -7.10 4.63 -14.26
N ARG A 46 -6.53 4.29 -15.43
CA ARG A 46 -5.28 3.51 -15.54
C ARG A 46 -4.05 4.21 -14.94
N TYR A 47 -4.10 5.53 -14.79
CA TYR A 47 -3.02 6.36 -14.24
C TYR A 47 -3.33 6.84 -12.82
N GLY A 48 -4.30 6.21 -12.16
CA GLY A 48 -4.83 6.65 -10.88
C GLY A 48 -5.83 7.80 -10.99
N GLY A 49 -6.46 8.11 -9.85
CA GLY A 49 -7.48 9.15 -9.76
C GLY A 49 -7.49 9.87 -8.42
N ASN A 50 -7.19 9.20 -7.32
CA ASN A 50 -7.09 9.83 -6.00
C ASN A 50 -5.69 10.39 -5.74
N THR A 51 -5.62 11.35 -4.82
CA THR A 51 -4.38 11.86 -4.21
C THR A 51 -3.59 10.72 -3.58
N SER A 52 -2.29 10.87 -3.38
CA SER A 52 -1.42 9.84 -2.80
C SER A 52 -1.95 9.31 -1.46
N CYS A 53 -2.55 8.12 -1.46
CA CYS A 53 -3.04 7.46 -0.24
C CYS A 53 -2.75 5.97 -0.29
N ALA A 54 -2.37 5.39 0.85
CA ALA A 54 -1.97 3.99 0.94
C ALA A 54 -2.28 3.38 2.31
N VAL A 55 -2.40 2.06 2.33
CA VAL A 55 -2.49 1.27 3.57
C VAL A 55 -1.34 0.28 3.61
N ILE A 56 -0.69 0.19 4.77
CA ILE A 56 0.33 -0.81 5.08
C ILE A 56 -0.27 -1.81 6.06
N GLU A 57 -0.21 -3.08 5.69
CA GLU A 57 -0.69 -4.19 6.49
C GLU A 57 0.46 -5.12 6.84
N ILE A 58 0.59 -5.42 8.13
CA ILE A 58 1.56 -6.36 8.67
C ILE A 58 0.79 -7.39 9.49
N PRO A 59 1.00 -8.70 9.30
CA PRO A 59 0.29 -9.71 10.05
C PRO A 59 0.44 -9.53 11.57
N GLY A 60 -0.69 -9.52 12.28
CA GLY A 60 -0.72 -9.36 13.73
C GLY A 60 -0.56 -7.93 14.25
N ALA A 61 -0.55 -6.92 13.38
CA ALA A 61 -0.53 -5.51 13.74
C ALA A 61 -1.75 -4.78 13.15
N ASP A 62 -2.13 -3.67 13.77
CA ASP A 62 -3.14 -2.78 13.21
C ASP A 62 -2.63 -2.13 11.91
N PRO A 63 -3.51 -1.91 10.91
CA PRO A 63 -3.11 -1.30 9.65
C PRO A 63 -2.70 0.16 9.84
N ILE A 64 -1.67 0.58 9.11
CA ILE A 64 -1.25 1.98 9.06
C ILE A 64 -1.84 2.62 7.81
N ILE A 65 -2.65 3.66 8.01
CA ILE A 65 -3.22 4.46 6.92
C ILE A 65 -2.34 5.69 6.71
N LEU A 66 -1.87 5.86 5.48
CA LEU A 66 -1.10 7.00 5.04
C LEU A 66 -1.98 7.87 4.13
N ASP A 67 -2.33 9.04 4.65
CA ASP A 67 -3.26 10.00 4.05
C ASP A 67 -4.72 9.50 3.93
N LEU A 68 -5.65 10.44 3.83
CA LEU A 68 -7.08 10.24 3.64
C LEU A 68 -7.66 11.23 2.62
N GLY A 69 -6.83 11.64 1.64
CA GLY A 69 -7.14 12.61 0.59
C GLY A 69 -7.45 12.03 -0.79
#